data_AF-A0AAC9U417-F1
#
_entry.id   AF-A0AAC9U417-F1
#
_cell.length_a   1.000
_cell.length_b   1.000
_cell.length_c   1.000
_cell.angle_alpha   90.00
_cell.angle_beta   90.00
_cell.angle_gamma   90.00
#
_symmetry.space_group_name_H-M   'P 1'
#
loop_
_entity.id
_entity.type
_entity.pdbx_description
1 polymer ?
#
loop_
_entity_poly.entity_id
_entity_poly.type
_entity_poly.pdbx_seq_one_letter_code
_entity_poly.pdbx_strand_id
1 'polypeptide(L)'
;MVINGPDTKLINGVIKGADNQPSFRCDNDQLSSMARLVCQDSELATLDTQLAQVFQAASAKAVNEHPPLLKAEQRGWLKGRDECWKRDDKRQCVHNSYQMRIAELQARYRLIGPSAEVYYQCDGIAAKEVVVSYFATEPGTLIAEFGDSVSLMYHQPSGSGSRYVGRNESLWEHQGEARITWGYDAKPMNCKRTQSL
;
A
#
# COMPACT_ATOMS: atom_id res chain seq x y z
N MET A 1 -43.59 47.13 15.91
CA MET A 1 -42.64 47.56 14.86
C MET A 1 -42.74 46.56 13.73
N VAL A 2 -43.45 46.90 12.67
CA VAL A 2 -43.55 46.10 11.44
C VAL A 2 -42.70 46.81 10.41
N ILE A 3 -41.76 46.11 9.78
CA ILE A 3 -41.34 46.42 8.41
C ILE A 3 -40.90 45.13 7.71
N ASN A 4 -41.51 44.95 6.55
CA ASN A 4 -41.44 43.85 5.59
C ASN A 4 -40.01 43.58 5.08
N GLY A 5 -39.74 42.32 4.74
CA GLY A 5 -38.61 41.97 3.88
C GLY A 5 -38.91 42.21 2.39
N PRO A 6 -37.91 41.96 1.52
CA PRO A 6 -38.17 41.49 0.16
C PRO A 6 -37.72 40.04 0.01
N ASP A 7 -38.61 39.25 -0.60
CA ASP A 7 -38.29 37.99 -1.28
C ASP A 7 -37.06 38.15 -2.17
N THR A 8 -36.07 37.26 -2.01
CA THR A 8 -35.09 37.01 -3.07
C THR A 8 -34.69 35.54 -3.09
N LYS A 9 -35.40 34.82 -3.95
CA LYS A 9 -35.00 33.65 -4.75
C LYS A 9 -33.84 32.79 -4.22
N LEU A 10 -34.22 31.53 -3.96
CA LEU A 10 -33.42 30.31 -4.08
C LEU A 10 -32.27 30.46 -5.09
N ILE A 11 -31.06 30.67 -4.60
CA ILE A 11 -29.87 30.22 -5.32
C ILE A 11 -29.68 28.75 -4.97
N ASN A 12 -30.18 27.89 -5.86
CA ASN A 12 -29.72 26.52 -6.01
C ASN A 12 -28.23 26.55 -6.36
N GLY A 13 -27.38 26.80 -5.37
CA GLY A 13 -25.99 26.41 -5.41
C GLY A 13 -25.93 24.95 -5.02
N VAL A 14 -26.10 24.06 -6.01
CA VAL A 14 -25.55 22.71 -5.88
C VAL A 14 -24.09 22.92 -5.52
N ILE A 15 -23.72 22.57 -4.30
CA ILE A 15 -22.32 22.41 -3.94
C ILE A 15 -21.86 21.26 -4.85
N LYS A 16 -21.22 21.61 -5.97
CA LYS A 16 -20.51 20.64 -6.81
C LYS A 16 -19.62 19.87 -5.86
N GLY A 17 -19.92 18.60 -5.62
CA GLY A 17 -19.00 17.70 -4.95
C GLY A 17 -17.65 17.82 -5.65
N ALA A 18 -16.56 17.88 -4.88
CA ALA A 18 -15.21 17.85 -5.43
C ALA A 18 -15.17 16.80 -6.54
N ASP A 19 -14.81 17.23 -7.75
CA ASP A 19 -14.87 16.39 -8.95
C ASP A 19 -14.17 15.07 -8.64
N ASN A 20 -14.96 14.01 -8.49
CA ASN A 20 -14.52 12.70 -8.04
C ASN A 20 -13.89 11.94 -9.22
N GLN A 21 -12.96 12.62 -9.87
CA GLN A 21 -12.28 12.18 -11.08
C GLN A 21 -10.90 11.65 -10.68
N PRO A 22 -10.44 10.57 -11.32
CA PRO A 22 -9.09 10.08 -11.10
C PRO A 22 -8.04 11.08 -11.60
N SER A 23 -6.78 10.84 -11.26
CA SER A 23 -5.60 11.63 -11.67
C SER A 23 -5.31 11.60 -13.19
N PHE A 24 -6.13 10.89 -13.97
CA PHE A 24 -6.03 10.78 -15.42
C PHE A 24 -7.36 11.14 -16.12
N ARG A 25 -7.25 11.46 -17.41
CA ARG A 25 -8.38 11.86 -18.25
C ARG A 25 -9.30 10.70 -18.59
N CYS A 26 -10.54 10.77 -18.12
CA CYS A 26 -11.58 9.75 -18.37
C CYS A 26 -12.15 9.76 -19.79
N ASP A 27 -11.93 10.82 -20.56
CA ASP A 27 -12.34 10.97 -21.96
C ASP A 27 -11.33 10.38 -22.96
N ASN A 28 -10.33 9.64 -22.48
CA ASN A 28 -9.33 9.01 -23.34
C ASN A 28 -9.82 7.65 -23.88
N ASP A 29 -9.95 7.56 -25.21
CA ASP A 29 -10.43 6.34 -25.89
C ASP A 29 -9.50 5.12 -25.69
N GLN A 30 -8.23 5.36 -25.38
CA GLN A 30 -7.21 4.31 -25.17
C GLN A 30 -7.22 3.71 -23.76
N LEU A 31 -8.13 4.13 -22.87
CA LEU A 31 -8.23 3.57 -21.54
C LEU A 31 -8.56 2.07 -21.58
N SER A 32 -7.89 1.30 -20.74
CA SER A 32 -8.26 -0.09 -20.47
C SER A 32 -9.64 -0.16 -19.81
N SER A 33 -10.27 -1.34 -19.87
CA SER A 33 -11.56 -1.55 -19.20
C SER A 33 -11.50 -1.29 -17.70
N MET A 34 -10.38 -1.63 -17.05
CA MET A 34 -10.17 -1.36 -15.61
C MET A 34 -9.94 0.13 -15.34
N ALA A 35 -9.22 0.85 -16.21
CA ALA A 35 -9.11 2.30 -16.07
C ALA A 35 -10.46 3.02 -16.28
N ARG A 36 -11.31 2.54 -17.20
CA ARG A 36 -12.68 3.05 -17.33
C ARG A 36 -13.53 2.76 -16.10
N LEU A 37 -13.36 1.60 -15.46
CA LEU A 37 -14.04 1.29 -14.20
C LEU A 37 -13.65 2.30 -13.10
N VAL A 38 -12.38 2.69 -13.02
CA VAL A 38 -11.91 3.72 -12.08
C VAL A 38 -12.61 5.06 -12.31
N CYS A 39 -12.86 5.43 -13.57
CA CYS A 39 -13.62 6.65 -13.90
C CYS A 39 -15.10 6.62 -13.48
N GLN A 40 -15.68 5.42 -13.33
CA GLN A 40 -17.10 5.23 -13.04
C GLN A 40 -17.38 4.99 -11.56
N ASP A 41 -16.34 4.71 -10.77
CA ASP A 41 -16.44 4.41 -9.34
C ASP A 41 -15.74 5.48 -8.51
N SER A 42 -16.51 6.17 -7.68
CA SER A 42 -16.06 7.26 -6.82
C SER A 42 -14.95 6.87 -5.85
N GLU A 43 -15.01 5.66 -5.30
CA GLU A 43 -14.02 5.17 -4.33
C GLU A 43 -12.71 4.84 -5.05
N LEU A 44 -12.80 4.20 -6.23
CA LEU A 44 -11.61 3.91 -7.04
C LEU A 44 -10.94 5.18 -7.58
N ALA A 45 -11.72 6.20 -7.95
CA ALA A 45 -11.18 7.50 -8.37
C ALA A 45 -10.44 8.22 -7.21
N THR A 46 -10.98 8.11 -5.99
CA THR A 46 -10.33 8.61 -4.77
C THR A 46 -8.99 7.91 -4.52
N LEU A 47 -8.97 6.56 -4.61
CA LEU A 47 -7.75 5.77 -4.47
C LEU A 47 -6.70 6.09 -5.55
N ASP A 48 -7.13 6.34 -6.79
CA ASP A 48 -6.22 6.76 -7.85
C ASP A 48 -5.58 8.12 -7.57
N THR A 49 -6.37 9.09 -7.10
CA THR A 49 -5.87 10.41 -6.69
C THR A 49 -4.90 10.30 -5.51
N GLN A 50 -5.21 9.47 -4.51
CA GLN A 50 -4.33 9.21 -3.39
C GLN A 50 -3.01 8.57 -3.85
N LEU A 51 -3.06 7.58 -4.75
CA LEU A 51 -1.86 6.96 -5.29
C LEU A 51 -1.00 7.96 -6.08
N ALA A 52 -1.62 8.89 -6.82
CA ALA A 52 -0.88 9.94 -7.52
C ALA A 52 -0.09 10.84 -6.57
N GLN A 53 -0.69 11.25 -5.44
CA GLN A 53 -0.02 12.04 -4.40
C GLN A 53 1.13 11.26 -3.74
N VAL A 54 0.90 9.99 -3.39
CA VAL A 54 1.91 9.10 -2.82
C VAL A 54 3.06 8.87 -3.79
N PHE A 55 2.76 8.66 -5.08
CA PHE A 55 3.77 8.48 -6.12
C PHE A 55 4.61 9.74 -6.33
N GLN A 56 4.02 10.93 -6.24
CA GLN A 56 4.74 12.20 -6.29
C GLN A 56 5.73 12.32 -5.10
N ALA A 57 5.28 12.00 -3.89
CA ALA A 57 6.13 12.03 -2.70
C ALA A 57 7.26 10.99 -2.76
N ALA A 58 6.96 9.77 -3.22
CA ALA A 58 7.97 8.73 -3.49
C ALA A 58 8.98 9.19 -4.54
N SER A 59 8.52 9.82 -5.62
CA SER A 59 9.38 10.34 -6.69
C SER A 59 10.37 11.39 -6.19
N ALA A 60 9.98 12.23 -5.23
CA ALA A 60 10.87 13.20 -4.60
C ALA A 60 12.00 12.55 -3.78
N LYS A 61 11.77 11.34 -3.25
CA LYS A 61 12.80 10.57 -2.53
C LYS A 61 13.63 9.66 -3.45
N ALA A 62 13.07 9.24 -4.58
CA ALA A 62 13.71 8.35 -5.54
C ALA A 62 14.74 9.03 -6.46
N VAL A 63 14.99 10.34 -6.30
CA VAL A 63 15.85 11.13 -7.23
C VAL A 63 17.24 10.53 -7.40
N ASN A 64 17.78 9.90 -6.35
CA ASN A 64 19.11 9.30 -6.35
C ASN A 64 19.08 7.76 -6.39
N GLU A 65 17.94 7.12 -6.68
CA GLU A 65 17.88 5.68 -6.88
C GLU A 65 18.72 5.26 -8.08
N HIS A 66 19.56 4.24 -7.88
CA HIS A 66 20.39 3.65 -8.92
C HIS A 66 20.18 2.12 -8.91
N PRO A 67 19.49 1.56 -9.92
CA PRO A 67 18.83 2.24 -11.05
C PRO A 67 17.53 2.99 -10.66
N PRO A 68 17.09 3.99 -11.45
CA PRO A 68 15.86 4.75 -11.19
C PRO A 68 14.60 3.95 -11.57
N LEU A 69 14.22 2.99 -10.72
CA LEU A 69 13.21 1.98 -11.04
C LEU A 69 11.77 2.44 -10.81
N LEU A 70 11.52 3.37 -9.89
CA LEU A 70 10.17 3.75 -9.45
C LEU A 70 9.18 4.00 -10.61
N LYS A 71 9.59 4.78 -11.62
CA LYS A 71 8.73 5.08 -12.79
C LYS A 71 8.43 3.83 -13.64
N ALA A 72 9.42 2.96 -13.80
CA ALA A 72 9.24 1.72 -14.55
C ALA A 72 8.32 0.74 -13.81
N GLU A 73 8.52 0.61 -12.50
CA GLU A 73 7.66 -0.20 -11.63
C GLU A 73 6.23 0.31 -11.61
N GLN A 74 6.02 1.62 -11.57
CA GLN A 74 4.67 2.21 -11.61
C GLN A 74 3.93 1.87 -12.91
N ARG A 75 4.63 1.89 -14.06
CA ARG A 75 4.05 1.43 -15.34
C ARG A 75 3.74 -0.06 -15.33
N GLY A 76 4.61 -0.87 -14.73
CA GLY A 76 4.37 -2.30 -14.53
C GLY A 76 3.15 -2.56 -13.65
N TRP A 77 3.02 -1.81 -12.56
CA TRP A 77 1.88 -1.88 -11.65
C TRP A 77 0.57 -1.51 -12.36
N LEU A 78 0.53 -0.45 -13.18
CA LEU A 78 -0.67 -0.10 -13.96
C LEU A 78 -1.14 -1.26 -14.85
N LYS A 79 -0.19 -1.93 -15.53
CA LYS A 79 -0.51 -3.14 -16.31
C LYS A 79 -1.03 -4.27 -15.42
N GLY A 80 -0.42 -4.48 -14.25
CA GLY A 80 -0.86 -5.48 -13.28
C GLY A 80 -2.27 -5.21 -12.71
N ARG A 81 -2.61 -3.95 -12.42
CA ARG A 81 -3.96 -3.52 -12.05
C ARG A 81 -4.95 -3.87 -13.16
N ASP A 82 -4.56 -3.63 -14.41
CA ASP A 82 -5.46 -3.87 -15.54
C ASP A 82 -5.77 -5.35 -15.76
N GLU A 83 -4.91 -6.28 -15.33
CA GLU A 83 -5.18 -7.73 -15.31
C GLU A 83 -6.37 -8.13 -14.43
N CYS A 84 -6.88 -7.23 -13.59
CA CYS A 84 -8.15 -7.42 -12.87
C CYS A 84 -9.33 -7.72 -13.79
N TRP A 85 -9.24 -7.44 -15.10
CA TRP A 85 -10.26 -7.81 -16.09
C TRP A 85 -10.58 -9.33 -16.07
N LYS A 86 -9.62 -10.16 -15.65
CA LYS A 86 -9.75 -11.63 -15.55
C LYS A 86 -10.44 -12.12 -14.29
N ARG A 87 -10.76 -11.25 -13.33
CA ARG A 87 -11.34 -11.62 -12.04
C ARG A 87 -12.86 -11.55 -12.11
N ASP A 88 -13.53 -12.34 -11.27
CA ASP A 88 -14.98 -12.28 -11.11
C ASP A 88 -15.40 -10.92 -10.51
N ASP A 89 -14.80 -10.56 -9.37
CA ASP A 89 -14.94 -9.23 -8.77
C ASP A 89 -13.82 -8.29 -9.22
N LYS A 90 -14.06 -7.63 -10.36
CA LYS A 90 -13.15 -6.65 -10.96
C LYS A 90 -12.96 -5.43 -10.06
N ARG A 91 -14.05 -4.95 -9.43
CA ARG A 91 -14.03 -3.76 -8.57
C ARG A 91 -13.13 -4.02 -7.36
N GLN A 92 -13.34 -5.12 -6.64
CA GLN A 92 -12.54 -5.47 -5.49
C GLN A 92 -11.07 -5.72 -5.87
N CYS A 93 -10.82 -6.33 -7.02
CA CYS A 93 -9.45 -6.51 -7.50
C CYS A 93 -8.73 -5.17 -7.72
N VAL A 94 -9.38 -4.22 -8.40
CA VAL A 94 -8.81 -2.90 -8.65
C VAL A 94 -8.61 -2.14 -7.34
N HIS A 95 -9.60 -2.17 -6.44
CA HIS A 95 -9.52 -1.59 -5.11
C HIS A 95 -8.30 -2.09 -4.33
N ASN A 96 -8.15 -3.42 -4.22
CA ASN A 96 -7.01 -4.03 -3.53
C ASN A 96 -5.68 -3.67 -4.20
N SER A 97 -5.64 -3.61 -5.53
CA SER A 97 -4.43 -3.22 -6.27
C SER A 97 -3.94 -1.82 -5.90
N TYR A 98 -4.86 -0.86 -5.75
CA TYR A 98 -4.54 0.49 -5.28
C TYR A 98 -4.07 0.51 -3.82
N GLN A 99 -4.83 -0.11 -2.91
CA GLN A 99 -4.46 -0.13 -1.48
C GLN A 99 -3.06 -0.70 -1.26
N MET A 100 -2.77 -1.85 -1.87
CA MET A 100 -1.47 -2.50 -1.76
C MET A 100 -0.35 -1.61 -2.29
N ARG A 101 -0.55 -0.92 -3.43
CA ARG A 101 0.47 -0.04 -4.00
C ARG A 101 0.68 1.23 -3.20
N ILE A 102 -0.38 1.79 -2.63
CA ILE A 102 -0.30 2.95 -1.73
C ILE A 102 0.53 2.56 -0.49
N ALA A 103 0.19 1.45 0.16
CA ALA A 103 0.93 0.94 1.32
C ALA A 103 2.40 0.62 0.98
N GLU A 104 2.65 -0.01 -0.17
CA GLU A 104 4.01 -0.29 -0.66
C GLU A 104 4.86 0.98 -0.74
N LEU A 105 4.37 1.99 -1.45
CA LEU A 105 5.13 3.20 -1.68
C LEU A 105 5.31 4.00 -0.38
N GLN A 106 4.30 4.01 0.49
CA GLN A 106 4.41 4.63 1.81
C GLN A 106 5.52 3.99 2.66
N ALA A 107 5.58 2.66 2.71
CA ALA A 107 6.60 1.93 3.48
C ALA A 107 7.98 2.01 2.84
N ARG A 108 8.12 1.64 1.55
CA ARG A 108 9.42 1.55 0.86
C ARG A 108 10.14 2.89 0.81
N TYR A 109 9.40 3.97 0.55
CA TYR A 109 9.97 5.32 0.52
C TYR A 109 9.92 6.01 1.88
N ARG A 110 9.54 5.31 2.96
CA ARG A 110 9.44 5.86 4.32
C ARG A 110 8.64 7.17 4.35
N LEU A 111 7.54 7.24 3.60
CA LEU A 111 6.67 8.44 3.54
C LEU A 111 5.87 8.60 4.83
N ILE A 112 5.69 7.50 5.54
CA ILE A 112 5.35 7.47 6.96
C ILE A 112 6.53 6.86 7.72
N GLY A 113 6.76 7.31 8.95
CA GLY A 113 7.78 6.72 9.83
C GLY A 113 7.40 5.29 10.23
N PRO A 114 8.39 4.42 10.53
CA PRO A 114 8.08 3.14 11.14
C PRO A 114 7.38 3.35 12.48
N SER A 115 6.33 2.58 12.74
CA SER A 115 5.60 2.60 14.01
C SER A 115 6.31 1.80 15.11
N ALA A 116 7.18 0.87 14.71
CA ALA A 116 8.05 0.11 15.60
C ALA A 116 9.22 -0.47 14.80
N GLU A 117 10.34 -0.68 15.47
CA GLU A 117 11.48 -1.43 14.94
C GLU A 117 11.81 -2.60 15.87
N VAL A 118 11.92 -3.80 15.31
CA VAL A 118 12.10 -5.04 16.08
C VAL A 118 13.24 -5.86 15.52
N TYR A 119 14.10 -6.32 16.42
CA TYR A 119 15.26 -7.15 16.11
C TYR A 119 14.98 -8.58 16.55
N TYR A 120 15.24 -9.53 15.66
CA TYR A 120 15.07 -10.95 15.92
C TYR A 120 16.38 -11.69 15.71
N GLN A 121 16.68 -12.61 16.62
CA GLN A 121 17.74 -13.61 16.43
C GLN A 121 17.12 -14.97 16.14
N CYS A 122 17.52 -15.58 15.03
CA CYS A 122 16.92 -16.80 14.51
C CYS A 122 17.80 -18.03 14.75
N ASP A 123 17.17 -19.15 15.08
CA ASP A 123 17.77 -20.47 15.32
C ASP A 123 18.91 -20.49 16.35
N GLY A 124 18.99 -19.47 17.22
CA GLY A 124 20.10 -19.30 18.18
C GLY A 124 21.44 -18.95 17.54
N ILE A 125 21.44 -18.49 16.28
CA ILE A 125 22.65 -18.15 15.53
C ILE A 125 22.78 -16.64 15.42
N ALA A 126 23.88 -16.08 15.95
CA ALA A 126 24.10 -14.63 15.97
C ALA A 126 24.08 -13.98 14.57
N ALA A 127 24.62 -14.65 13.56
CA ALA A 127 24.63 -14.16 12.18
C ALA A 127 23.25 -14.21 11.49
N LYS A 128 22.25 -14.88 12.09
CA LYS A 128 20.88 -14.93 11.55
C LYS A 128 20.00 -13.89 12.24
N GLU A 129 20.35 -12.62 12.04
CA GLU A 129 19.56 -11.49 12.52
C GLU A 129 18.56 -11.05 11.45
N VAL A 130 17.30 -10.85 11.86
CA VAL A 130 16.27 -10.22 11.04
C VAL A 130 15.85 -8.91 11.70
N VAL A 131 16.01 -7.80 10.98
CA VAL A 131 15.56 -6.48 11.43
C VAL A 131 14.23 -6.16 10.75
N VAL A 132 13.23 -5.74 11.52
CA VAL A 132 11.87 -5.53 11.04
C VAL A 132 11.40 -4.12 11.38
N SER A 133 11.12 -3.32 10.37
CA SER A 133 10.39 -2.06 10.50
C SER A 133 8.90 -2.27 10.22
N TYR A 134 8.03 -1.98 11.18
CA TYR A 134 6.58 -2.01 10.99
C TYR A 134 6.05 -0.63 10.60
N PHE A 135 5.01 -0.58 9.78
CA PHE A 135 4.40 0.67 9.31
C PHE A 135 2.88 0.62 9.43
N ALA A 136 2.31 1.71 9.92
CA ALA A 136 0.86 1.91 10.04
C ALA A 136 0.22 2.29 8.69
N THR A 137 0.47 1.50 7.64
CA THR A 137 -0.21 1.59 6.34
C THR A 137 -1.54 0.84 6.36
N GLU A 138 -2.33 0.94 5.29
CA GLU A 138 -3.55 0.14 5.09
C GLU A 138 -3.47 -0.66 3.76
N PRO A 139 -3.35 -2.01 3.82
CA PRO A 139 -3.18 -2.82 5.03
C PRO A 139 -1.82 -2.54 5.70
N GLY A 140 -1.69 -2.92 6.97
CA GLY A 140 -0.44 -2.79 7.72
C GLY A 140 0.70 -3.49 6.99
N THR A 141 1.88 -2.88 6.96
CA THR A 141 3.05 -3.44 6.28
C THR A 141 4.24 -3.56 7.23
N LEU A 142 5.17 -4.43 6.86
CA LEU A 142 6.51 -4.41 7.41
C LEU A 142 7.55 -4.50 6.30
N ILE A 143 8.73 -3.97 6.56
CA ILE A 143 9.94 -4.24 5.78
C ILE A 143 10.88 -5.03 6.68
N ALA A 144 11.21 -6.24 6.27
CA ALA A 144 12.19 -7.09 6.94
C ALA A 144 13.50 -7.09 6.15
N GLU A 145 14.61 -7.06 6.86
CA GLU A 145 15.96 -7.15 6.32
C GLU A 145 16.64 -8.38 6.90
N PHE A 146 17.24 -9.21 6.04
CA PHE A 146 17.94 -10.44 6.41
C PHE A 146 19.15 -10.65 5.50
N GLY A 147 20.35 -10.50 6.06
CA GLY A 147 21.59 -10.41 5.26
C GLY A 147 21.50 -9.26 4.26
N ASP A 148 21.79 -9.55 2.98
CA ASP A 148 21.71 -8.55 1.89
C ASP A 148 20.32 -8.45 1.25
N SER A 149 19.31 -9.11 1.83
CA SER A 149 17.97 -9.18 1.25
C SER A 149 16.96 -8.37 2.05
N VAL A 150 16.01 -7.77 1.35
CA VAL A 150 14.91 -6.99 1.92
C VAL A 150 13.58 -7.51 1.39
N SER A 151 12.58 -7.63 2.26
CA SER A 151 11.23 -8.03 1.86
C SER A 151 10.18 -7.10 2.47
N LEU A 152 9.34 -6.54 1.60
CA LEU A 152 8.09 -5.89 2.00
C LEU A 152 7.01 -6.96 2.15
N MET A 153 6.36 -6.98 3.31
CA MET A 153 5.27 -7.91 3.61
C MET A 153 4.03 -7.15 4.07
N TYR A 154 2.86 -7.72 3.79
CA TYR A 154 1.56 -7.16 4.15
C TYR A 154 0.90 -8.00 5.22
N HIS A 155 0.24 -7.33 6.16
CA HIS A 155 -0.57 -7.97 7.18
C HIS A 155 -1.67 -8.81 6.53
N GLN A 156 -1.90 -10.01 7.07
CA GLN A 156 -2.98 -10.90 6.68
C GLN A 156 -3.80 -11.30 7.90
N PRO A 157 -5.12 -11.51 7.75
CA PRO A 157 -5.94 -12.03 8.83
C PRO A 157 -5.38 -13.35 9.39
N SER A 158 -5.28 -13.44 10.72
CA SER A 158 -4.81 -14.62 11.46
C SER A 158 -5.71 -14.89 12.67
N GLY A 159 -5.93 -16.17 12.98
CA GLY A 159 -6.72 -16.58 14.15
C GLY A 159 -5.99 -16.38 15.49
N SER A 160 -4.68 -16.18 15.47
CA SER A 160 -3.84 -15.81 16.61
C SER A 160 -2.52 -15.21 16.12
N GLY A 161 -1.96 -14.27 16.89
CA GLY A 161 -0.73 -13.57 16.55
C GLY A 161 -0.87 -12.64 15.34
N SER A 162 0.24 -12.04 14.92
CA SER A 162 0.29 -11.13 13.77
C SER A 162 1.00 -11.80 12.60
N ARG A 163 0.32 -11.95 11.46
CA ARG A 163 0.88 -12.60 10.25
C ARG A 163 1.10 -11.58 9.14
N TYR A 164 2.31 -11.60 8.59
CA TYR A 164 2.70 -10.80 7.44
C TYR A 164 3.27 -11.70 6.35
N VAL A 165 2.89 -11.41 5.10
CA VAL A 165 3.29 -12.21 3.93
C VAL A 165 3.80 -11.29 2.82
N GLY A 166 5.01 -11.60 2.34
CA GLY A 166 5.64 -10.99 1.18
C GLY A 166 5.45 -11.86 -0.07
N ARG A 167 6.39 -11.76 -1.01
CA ARG A 167 6.31 -12.56 -2.25
C ARG A 167 6.61 -14.03 -1.99
N ASN A 168 7.71 -14.29 -1.30
CA ASN A 168 8.14 -15.64 -0.92
C ASN A 168 8.52 -15.72 0.57
N GLU A 169 8.32 -14.63 1.30
CA GLU A 169 8.67 -14.52 2.70
C GLU A 169 7.41 -14.43 3.56
N SER A 170 7.51 -14.87 4.80
CA SER A 170 6.43 -14.71 5.77
C SER A 170 7.00 -14.53 7.16
N LEU A 171 6.33 -13.70 7.97
CA LEU A 171 6.60 -13.54 9.38
C LEU A 171 5.29 -13.77 10.14
N TRP A 172 5.31 -14.69 11.09
CA TRP A 172 4.20 -14.90 12.01
C TRP A 172 4.69 -14.73 13.44
N GLU A 173 4.27 -13.65 14.09
CA GLU A 173 4.66 -13.28 15.45
C GLU A 173 3.58 -13.68 16.45
N HIS A 174 4.02 -14.22 17.58
CA HIS A 174 3.19 -14.47 18.75
C HIS A 174 4.04 -14.37 20.03
N GLN A 175 3.74 -13.38 20.88
CA GLN A 175 4.30 -13.24 22.24
C GLN A 175 5.83 -13.14 22.31
N GLY A 176 6.47 -12.43 21.38
CA GLY A 176 7.93 -12.23 21.40
C GLY A 176 8.72 -13.28 20.61
N GLU A 177 8.05 -14.29 20.10
CA GLU A 177 8.62 -15.26 19.17
C GLU A 177 8.01 -15.08 17.78
N ALA A 178 8.82 -15.30 16.75
CA ALA A 178 8.39 -15.23 15.37
C ALA A 178 8.85 -16.47 14.59
N ARG A 179 7.98 -16.99 13.73
CA ARG A 179 8.35 -17.96 12.71
C ARG A 179 8.54 -17.23 11.39
N ILE A 180 9.78 -17.21 10.89
CA ILE A 180 10.16 -16.45 9.69
C ILE A 180 10.59 -17.40 8.59
N THR A 181 9.94 -17.32 7.44
CA THR A 181 10.32 -18.04 6.21
C THR A 181 10.92 -17.04 5.24
N TRP A 182 12.11 -17.35 4.70
CA TRP A 182 12.81 -16.47 3.76
C TRP A 182 13.05 -17.17 2.43
N GLY A 183 12.10 -17.04 1.49
CA GLY A 183 12.19 -17.61 0.15
C GLY A 183 11.28 -18.81 -0.10
N TYR A 184 11.15 -19.17 -1.38
CA TYR A 184 10.29 -20.26 -1.84
C TYR A 184 10.80 -21.61 -1.32
N ASP A 185 9.91 -22.42 -0.74
CA ASP A 185 10.22 -23.70 -0.09
C ASP A 185 11.32 -23.65 0.99
N ALA A 186 11.63 -22.47 1.51
CA ALA A 186 12.59 -22.30 2.58
C ALA A 186 12.06 -22.91 3.89
N LYS A 187 12.96 -23.51 4.67
CA LYS A 187 12.62 -23.98 6.02
C LYS A 187 12.39 -22.75 6.92
N PRO A 188 11.27 -22.68 7.67
CA PRO A 188 11.05 -21.54 8.55
C PRO A 188 12.02 -21.56 9.72
N MET A 189 12.57 -20.40 10.03
CA MET A 189 13.44 -20.14 11.17
C MET A 189 12.61 -19.83 12.41
N ASN A 190 13.11 -20.25 13.57
CA ASN A 190 12.50 -19.90 14.86
C ASN A 190 13.26 -18.71 15.44
N CYS A 191 12.59 -17.59 15.58
CA CYS A 191 13.23 -16.33 15.88
C CYS A 191 12.71 -15.76 17.21
N LYS A 192 13.62 -15.24 18.03
CA LYS A 192 13.30 -14.61 19.31
C LYS A 192 13.60 -13.13 19.24
N ARG A 193 12.68 -12.32 19.74
CA ARG A 193 12.86 -10.88 19.85
C ARG A 193 14.01 -10.58 20.81
N THR A 194 15.00 -9.84 20.33
CA THR A 194 16.15 -9.41 21.14
C THR A 194 16.03 -7.94 21.55
N GLN A 195 15.40 -7.11 20.72
CA GLN A 195 15.19 -5.69 20.99
C GLN A 195 13.93 -5.17 20.30
N SER A 196 13.34 -4.12 20.88
CA SER A 196 12.23 -3.35 20.29
C SER A 196 12.50 -1.86 20.54
N LEU A 197 12.30 -1.04 19.53
CA LEU A 197 12.43 0.43 19.56
C LEU A 197 11.13 1.10 19.09
#